data_AF-W2KDP2-F1
#
_entry.id   AF-W2KDP2-F1
#
_cell.length_a   1.000
_cell.length_b   1.000
_cell.length_c   1.000
_cell.angle_alpha   90.00
_cell.angle_beta   90.00
_cell.angle_gamma   90.00
#
_symmetry.space_group_name_H-M   'P 1'
#
loop_
_entity.id
_entity.type
_entity.pdbx_description
1 polymer ?
#
loop_
_entity_poly.entity_id
_entity_poly.type
_entity_poly.pdbx_seq_one_letter_code
_entity_poly.pdbx_strand_id
1 'polypeptide(L)' 'MPRRGRVPGVENYSPEDVKRLLEIIGAVLPTGANEWEVVLHNYEDSANEFDRAERELTSLKKKFSGLLNVKKPTGAW' A
#
# COMPACT_ATOMS: atom_id res chain seq x y z
N MET A 1 -29.47 6.03 7.63
CA MET A 1 -28.94 4.89 6.85
C MET A 1 -27.60 4.50 7.44
N PRO A 2 -27.39 3.27 7.95
CA PRO A 2 -26.07 2.87 8.43
C PRO A 2 -25.11 2.77 7.23
N ARG A 3 -23.94 3.42 7.36
CA ARG A 3 -22.84 3.32 6.40
C ARG A 3 -22.45 1.85 6.30
N ARG A 4 -22.65 1.25 5.12
CA ARG A 4 -22.33 -0.16 4.85
C ARG A 4 -20.88 -0.40 5.25
N GLY A 5 -20.68 -1.11 6.37
CA GLY A 5 -19.37 -1.49 6.86
C GLY A 5 -18.60 -2.26 5.79
N ARG A 6 -17.27 -2.14 5.82
CA ARG A 6 -16.34 -2.81 4.91
C ARG A 6 -16.73 -4.28 4.72
N VAL A 7 -16.91 -4.69 3.47
CA VAL A 7 -17.16 -6.10 3.12
C VAL A 7 -15.98 -6.94 3.63
N PRO A 8 -16.21 -7.95 4.49
CA PRO A 8 -15.17 -8.87 4.91
C PRO A 8 -14.64 -9.60 3.67
N GLY A 9 -13.34 -9.49 3.39
CA GLY A 9 -12.69 -10.17 2.27
C GLY A 9 -12.31 -9.30 1.08
N VAL A 10 -12.64 -8.00 1.06
CA VAL A 10 -12.05 -7.09 0.05
C VAL A 10 -10.70 -6.60 0.57
N GLU A 11 -9.63 -7.16 0.01
CA GLU A 11 -8.27 -6.67 0.22
C GLU A 11 -8.15 -5.27 -0.40
N ASN A 12 -7.89 -4.25 0.43
CA ASN A 12 -7.67 -2.88 -0.07
C ASN A 12 -6.44 -2.78 -0.99
N TYR A 13 -5.55 -3.76 -0.97
CA TYR A 13 -4.40 -3.85 -1.85
C TYR A 13 -4.33 -5.27 -2.33
N SER A 14 -4.41 -5.48 -3.64
CA SER A 14 -4.11 -6.78 -4.23
C SER A 14 -2.64 -7.14 -4.02
N PRO A 15 -2.26 -8.42 -4.10
CA PRO A 15 -0.86 -8.84 -4.04
C PRO A 15 0.02 -8.09 -5.06
N GLU A 16 -0.52 -7.81 -6.25
CA GLU A 16 0.14 -7.03 -7.29
C GLU A 16 0.37 -5.58 -6.87
N ASP A 17 -0.64 -4.94 -6.27
CA ASP A 17 -0.52 -3.56 -5.76
C ASP A 17 0.54 -3.49 -4.64
N VAL A 18 0.59 -4.49 -3.77
CA VAL A 18 1.62 -4.58 -2.71
C VAL A 18 3.00 -4.75 -3.30
N LYS A 19 3.16 -5.65 -4.29
CA LYS A 19 4.44 -5.85 -4.96
C LYS A 19 4.91 -4.57 -5.63
N ARG A 20 4.01 -3.89 -6.37
CA ARG A 20 4.32 -2.63 -7.06
C ARG A 20 4.71 -1.53 -6.08
N LEU A 21 3.98 -1.41 -4.97
CA LEU A 21 4.30 -0.47 -3.90
C LEU A 21 5.71 -0.73 -3.32
N LEU A 22 6.06 -2.00 -3.09
CA LEU A 22 7.39 -2.36 -2.57
C LEU A 22 8.50 -2.11 -3.61
N GLU A 23 8.26 -2.33 -4.89
CA GLU A 23 9.20 -1.99 -5.97
C GLU A 23 9.49 -0.48 -6.00
N ILE A 24 8.43 0.35 -5.95
CA ILE A 24 8.56 1.81 -5.96
C ILE A 24 9.29 2.29 -4.69
N ILE A 25 8.89 1.79 -3.51
CA ILE A 25 9.57 2.14 -2.24
C ILE A 25 11.03 1.69 -2.25
N GLY A 26 11.33 0.52 -2.81
CA GLY A 26 12.69 0.01 -2.94
C GLY A 26 13.56 0.84 -3.89
N ALA A 27 12.96 1.46 -4.91
CA ALA A 27 13.64 2.36 -5.84
C ALA A 27 13.87 3.76 -5.26
N VAL A 28 12.89 4.30 -4.54
CA VAL A 28 12.95 5.68 -3.98
C VAL A 28 13.66 5.74 -2.63
N LEU A 29 13.56 4.67 -1.82
CA LEU A 29 14.05 4.60 -0.45
C LEU A 29 13.61 5.81 0.41
N PRO A 30 12.29 5.98 0.61
CA PRO A 30 11.75 7.20 1.18
C PRO A 30 12.13 7.38 2.66
N THR A 31 13.01 8.34 2.92
CA THR A 31 13.43 8.73 4.28
C THR A 31 12.63 9.89 4.86
N GLY A 32 12.08 10.76 4.02
CA GLY A 32 11.38 11.98 4.42
C GLY A 32 10.11 12.23 3.61
N ALA A 33 9.43 13.34 3.91
CA ALA A 33 8.12 13.67 3.32
C ALA A 33 8.19 13.80 1.79
N ASN A 34 9.23 14.44 1.27
CA ASN A 34 9.40 14.68 -0.16
C ASN A 34 9.54 13.37 -0.95
N GLU A 35 10.33 12.44 -0.44
CA GLU A 35 10.53 11.13 -1.08
C GLU A 35 9.25 10.29 -1.03
N TRP A 36 8.48 10.45 0.04
CA TRP A 36 7.16 9.83 0.16
C TRP A 36 6.17 10.38 -0.88
N GLU A 37 6.21 11.69 -1.19
CA GLU A 37 5.43 12.26 -2.30
C GLU A 37 5.86 11.70 -3.66
N VAL A 38 7.16 11.46 -3.88
CA VAL A 38 7.65 10.78 -5.09
C VAL A 38 7.12 9.35 -5.18
N VAL A 39 7.07 8.61 -4.07
CA VAL A 39 6.46 7.27 -4.03
C VAL A 39 4.98 7.32 -4.40
N LEU A 40 4.25 8.32 -3.90
CA LEU A 40 2.84 8.51 -4.24
C LEU A 40 2.67 8.74 -5.74
N HIS A 41 3.41 9.69 -6.31
CA HIS A 41 3.32 10.02 -7.72
C HIS A 41 3.62 8.81 -8.62
N ASN A 42 4.70 8.08 -8.33
CA ASN A 42 5.06 6.87 -9.08
C ASN A 42 4.00 5.76 -8.94
N TYR A 43 3.34 5.69 -7.80
CA TYR A 43 2.25 4.73 -7.56
C TYR A 43 0.99 5.13 -8.33
N GLU A 44 0.62 6.41 -8.35
CA GLU A 44 -0.51 6.94 -9.12
C GLU A 44 -0.30 6.74 -10.63
N ASP A 45 0.90 7.02 -11.14
CA ASP A 45 1.24 6.77 -12.55
C ASP A 45 1.06 5.30 -12.92
N SER A 46 1.56 4.41 -12.05
CA SER A 46 1.35 2.97 -12.24
C SER A 46 -0.12 2.58 -12.10
N ALA A 47 -0.85 3.18 -11.16
CA ALA A 47 -2.26 2.86 -10.93
C ALA A 47 -3.12 3.25 -12.13
N ASN A 48 -2.85 4.40 -12.73
CA ASN A 48 -3.54 4.88 -13.94
C ASN A 48 -3.29 3.97 -15.15
N GLU A 49 -2.09 3.41 -15.29
CA GLU A 49 -1.78 2.46 -16.38
C GLU A 49 -2.58 1.16 -16.26
N PHE A 50 -2.88 0.71 -15.04
CA PHE A 50 -3.52 -0.58 -14.76
C PHE A 50 -4.97 -0.47 -14.25
N ASP A 51 -5.63 0.68 -14.41
CA ASP A 51 -6.99 0.99 -13.93
C ASP A 51 -7.18 0.64 -12.44
N ARG A 52 -6.15 0.91 -11.63
CA ARG A 52 -6.14 0.64 -10.19
C ARG A 52 -6.64 1.86 -9.43
N ALA A 53 -7.16 1.61 -8.23
CA ALA A 53 -7.64 2.68 -7.37
C ALA A 53 -6.48 3.60 -6.92
N GLU A 54 -6.68 4.91 -7.09
CA GLU A 54 -5.85 5.96 -6.50
C GLU A 54 -5.77 5.81 -4.96
N ARG A 55 -4.63 6.20 -4.38
CA ARG A 55 -4.35 6.03 -2.95
C ARG A 55 -3.77 7.30 -2.38
N GLU A 56 -4.12 7.60 -1.13
CA GLU A 56 -3.48 8.70 -0.41
C GLU A 56 -2.13 8.31 0.17
N LEU A 57 -1.24 9.30 0.32
CA LEU A 57 0.07 9.13 0.94
C LEU A 57 0.02 8.46 2.33
N THR A 58 -0.97 8.85 3.14
CA THR A 58 -1.21 8.28 4.47
C THR A 58 -1.53 6.79 4.40
N SER A 59 -2.27 6.36 3.38
CA SER A 59 -2.65 4.97 3.14
C SER A 59 -1.45 4.12 2.71
N LEU A 60 -0.57 4.66 1.87
CA LEU A 60 0.66 3.98 1.44
C LEU A 60 1.61 3.79 2.63
N LYS A 61 1.88 4.85 3.40
CA LYS A 61 2.70 4.80 4.62
C LYS A 61 2.17 3.78 5.62
N LYS A 62 0.85 3.79 5.87
CA LYS A 62 0.20 2.86 6.79
C LYS A 62 0.28 1.42 6.29
N LYS A 63 0.11 1.18 4.99
CA LYS A 63 0.23 -0.15 4.40
C LYS A 63 1.67 -0.67 4.53
N PHE A 64 2.67 0.14 4.21
CA PHE A 64 4.07 -0.22 4.35
C PHE A 64 4.46 -0.51 5.80
N SER A 65 4.08 0.35 6.74
CA SER A 65 4.29 0.11 8.17
C SER A 65 3.60 -1.17 8.64
N GLY A 66 2.39 -1.46 8.15
CA GLY A 66 1.69 -2.71 8.41
C GLY A 66 2.47 -3.93 7.91
N LEU A 67 3.06 -3.85 6.71
CA LEU A 67 3.87 -4.91 6.10
C LEU A 67 5.16 -5.18 6.90
N LEU A 68 5.83 -4.13 7.39
CA LEU A 68 7.02 -4.26 8.24
C LEU A 68 6.70 -4.89 9.61
N ASN A 69 5.50 -4.60 10.13
CA ASN A 69 5.06 -5.08 11.44
C ASN A 69 4.31 -6.42 11.38
N VAL A 70 4.26 -7.10 10.23
CA VAL A 70 3.72 -8.46 10.15
C VAL A 70 4.61 -9.36 10.99
N LYS A 71 4.15 -9.66 12.21
CA LYS A 71 4.76 -10.69 13.03
C LYS A 71 4.70 -11.99 12.25
N LYS A 72 5.86 -12.65 12.12
CA LYS A 72 5.99 -14.00 11.57
C LYS A 72 4.85 -14.85 12.16
N PRO A 73 4.09 -15.62 11.35
CA PRO A 73 3.05 -16.47 11.91
C PRO A 73 3.73 -17.38 12.93
N THR A 74 3.43 -17.17 14.21
CA THR A 74 3.90 -18.03 15.27
C THR A 74 3.26 -19.37 14.97
N GLY A 75 4.05 -20.34 14.50
CA GLY A 75 3.58 -21.69 14.30
C GLY A 75 3.03 -22.19 15.62
N ALA A 76 1.70 -22.30 15.71
CA ALA A 76 1.09 -23.19 16.68
C ALA A 76 1.38 -24.60 16.18
N TRP A 77 2.22 -25.31 16.92
CA TRP A 77 2.53 -26.73 16.72
C TRP A 77 1.34 -27.60 17.09
#